data_AF-A0A3B4H1Y3-F1
#
_entry.id   AF-A0A3B4H1Y3-F1
#
_cell.length_a   1.000
_cell.length_b   1.000
_cell.length_c   1.000
_cell.angle_alpha   90.00
_cell.angle_beta   90.00
_cell.angle_gamma   90.00
#
_symmetry.space_group_name_H-M   'P 1'
#
loop_
_entity.id
_entity.type
_entity.pdbx_description
1 polymer ?
#
loop_
_entity_poly.entity_id
_entity_poly.type
_entity_poly.pdbx_seq_one_letter_code
_entity_poly.pdbx_strand_id
1 'polypeptide(L)'
;MSNIKMITLNVKGINHIIKGCKILSSLKKDRVQIALLQETHLTDSEHLKLKRDWVGQIYYSSFNSKSRGIVILIHKNLPFTLNTIVRDTDGRFILITGLLYGEQILLEVFMHQILLIDCFIQTFWQKPPLCVRITVCNPHVKDFIFFSHPHFSFSRIDYMFVSRSVLDRTRGCLINTCAFSDHSSVSMGLLPPYYDPLSRHWRLNPAPLSDPEFVKYLENQWELFLSTNELPGVSASTLWEVGKAFLRGSIIAFTSAKKKSTLTKQLVLERDITNLEREVSADTTELYRYKLNFKPIVASIKNDLNRWFDRPLSWMGRISLIKMNVLPRILYPIQMLALSVRLRRDSESDRH
;
A
#
# COMPACT_ATOMS: atom_id res chain seq x y z
N MET A 1 -18.77 9.71 0.08
CA MET A 1 -17.47 9.69 -0.64
C MET A 1 -16.70 8.45 -0.25
N SER A 2 -15.87 7.92 -1.15
CA SER A 2 -15.05 6.72 -0.91
C SER A 2 -13.78 7.05 -0.13
N ASN A 3 -13.41 6.16 0.79
CA ASN A 3 -12.12 6.14 1.48
C ASN A 3 -10.94 6.30 0.49
N ILE A 4 -9.94 7.12 0.82
CA ILE A 4 -8.71 7.26 0.01
C ILE A 4 -7.85 6.05 0.34
N LYS A 5 -7.80 5.08 -0.57
CA LYS A 5 -6.94 3.90 -0.45
C LYS A 5 -5.55 4.25 -0.96
N MET A 6 -4.59 4.16 -0.05
CA MET A 6 -3.16 4.27 -0.30
C MET A 6 -2.54 2.87 -0.29
N ILE A 7 -1.60 2.61 -1.21
CA ILE A 7 -0.82 1.38 -1.22
C ILE A 7 0.67 1.71 -1.30
N THR A 8 1.50 0.99 -0.54
CA THR A 8 2.94 0.92 -0.75
C THR A 8 3.34 -0.49 -1.20
N LEU A 9 4.24 -0.58 -2.18
CA LEU A 9 4.73 -1.85 -2.71
C LEU A 9 6.14 -1.72 -3.26
N ASN A 10 7.06 -2.52 -2.73
CA ASN A 10 8.35 -2.75 -3.37
C ASN A 10 8.17 -3.70 -4.56
N VAL A 11 8.37 -3.19 -5.77
CA VAL A 11 8.10 -3.92 -7.00
C VAL A 11 9.29 -4.69 -7.55
N LYS A 12 10.52 -4.45 -7.04
CA LYS A 12 11.75 -5.13 -7.48
C LYS A 12 11.89 -5.23 -9.00
N GLY A 13 11.89 -4.07 -9.64
CA GLY A 13 12.00 -3.84 -11.08
C GLY A 13 10.68 -4.02 -11.83
N ILE A 14 10.32 -3.02 -12.64
CA ILE A 14 9.13 -3.02 -13.52
C ILE A 14 9.43 -2.75 -14.99
N ASN A 15 10.69 -2.93 -15.42
CA ASN A 15 11.10 -2.79 -16.82
C ASN A 15 10.32 -3.69 -17.78
N HIS A 16 9.97 -4.90 -17.33
CA HIS A 16 9.20 -5.82 -18.15
C HIS A 16 7.76 -5.32 -18.29
N ILE A 17 7.38 -4.94 -19.52
CA ILE A 17 6.09 -4.28 -19.84
C ILE A 17 4.90 -5.07 -19.27
N ILE A 18 4.92 -6.40 -19.36
CA ILE A 18 3.84 -7.25 -18.85
C ILE A 18 3.71 -7.13 -17.33
N LYS A 19 4.83 -7.09 -16.59
CA LYS A 19 4.81 -6.94 -15.12
C LYS A 19 4.26 -5.56 -14.75
N GLY A 20 4.72 -4.51 -15.43
CA GLY A 20 4.21 -3.15 -15.23
C GLY A 20 2.70 -3.02 -15.51
N CYS A 21 2.21 -3.61 -16.61
CA CYS A 21 0.79 -3.62 -16.95
C CYS A 21 -0.05 -4.40 -15.91
N LYS A 22 0.45 -5.55 -15.43
CA LYS A 22 -0.22 -6.34 -14.38
C LYS A 22 -0.34 -5.55 -13.07
N ILE A 23 0.74 -4.92 -12.62
CA ILE A 23 0.74 -4.10 -11.39
C ILE A 23 -0.25 -2.95 -11.52
N LEU A 24 -0.19 -2.17 -12.62
CA LEU A 24 -1.10 -1.05 -12.84
C LEU A 24 -2.58 -1.51 -12.92
N SER A 25 -2.84 -2.66 -13.53
CA SER A 25 -4.18 -3.25 -13.60
C SER A 25 -4.67 -3.72 -12.23
N SER A 26 -3.78 -4.29 -11.40
CA SER A 26 -4.10 -4.66 -10.01
C SER A 26 -4.47 -3.44 -9.18
N LEU A 27 -3.65 -2.38 -9.22
CA LEU A 27 -3.92 -1.13 -8.50
C LEU A 27 -5.26 -0.51 -8.93
N LYS A 28 -5.58 -0.58 -10.24
CA LYS A 28 -6.87 -0.13 -10.78
C LYS A 28 -8.04 -0.96 -10.24
N LYS A 29 -7.90 -2.30 -10.23
CA LYS A 29 -8.90 -3.24 -9.70
C LYS A 29 -9.17 -2.99 -8.22
N ASP A 30 -8.10 -2.73 -7.46
CA ASP A 30 -8.13 -2.46 -6.02
C ASP A 30 -8.62 -1.06 -5.67
N ARG A 31 -8.94 -0.24 -6.69
CA ARG A 31 -9.42 1.15 -6.58
C ARG A 31 -8.48 2.03 -5.78
N VAL A 32 -7.18 1.86 -6.00
CA VAL A 32 -6.15 2.64 -5.32
C VAL A 32 -6.18 4.08 -5.82
N GLN A 33 -6.14 5.04 -4.90
CA GLN A 33 -6.08 6.46 -5.22
C GLN A 33 -4.65 6.98 -5.22
N ILE A 34 -3.81 6.48 -4.31
CA ILE A 34 -2.39 6.84 -4.22
C ILE A 34 -1.57 5.55 -4.12
N ALA A 35 -0.63 5.34 -5.04
CA ALA A 35 0.29 4.21 -5.00
C ALA A 35 1.74 4.70 -4.85
N LEU A 36 2.47 4.12 -3.90
CA LEU A 36 3.86 4.38 -3.58
C LEU A 36 4.66 3.14 -3.97
N LEU A 37 5.50 3.22 -5.00
CA LEU A 37 6.25 2.06 -5.49
C LEU A 37 7.75 2.28 -5.31
N GLN A 38 8.43 1.29 -4.72
CA GLN A 38 9.88 1.26 -4.53
C GLN A 38 10.55 0.26 -5.47
N GLU A 39 11.85 0.43 -5.73
CA GLU A 39 12.65 -0.40 -6.65
C GLU A 39 12.05 -0.50 -8.04
N THR A 40 11.61 0.61 -8.61
CA THR A 40 11.01 0.59 -9.95
C THR A 40 12.01 0.18 -11.05
N HIS A 41 13.28 0.51 -10.88
CA HIS A 41 14.35 0.29 -11.86
C HIS A 41 14.03 0.91 -13.22
N LEU A 42 13.36 2.05 -13.25
CA LEU A 42 12.99 2.77 -14.47
C LEU A 42 13.82 4.05 -14.63
N THR A 43 14.00 4.46 -15.88
CA THR A 43 14.48 5.80 -16.25
C THR A 43 13.36 6.84 -16.24
N ASP A 44 13.70 8.13 -16.22
CA ASP A 44 12.75 9.25 -16.26
C ASP A 44 11.71 9.10 -17.40
N SER A 45 12.19 8.78 -18.60
CA SER A 45 11.36 8.56 -19.79
C SER A 45 10.39 7.39 -19.62
N GLU A 46 10.76 6.37 -18.85
CA GLU A 46 9.93 5.20 -18.59
C GLU A 46 8.93 5.44 -17.46
N HIS A 47 9.29 6.19 -16.41
CA HIS A 47 8.33 6.63 -15.39
C HIS A 47 7.20 7.46 -15.99
N LEU A 48 7.49 8.30 -16.97
CA LEU A 48 6.46 9.08 -17.68
C LEU A 48 5.46 8.18 -18.42
N LYS A 49 5.87 7.00 -18.92
CA LYS A 49 4.98 6.03 -19.58
C LYS A 49 3.98 5.38 -18.62
N LEU A 50 4.22 5.46 -17.30
CA LEU A 50 3.25 5.00 -16.30
C LEU A 50 2.03 5.93 -16.21
N LYS A 51 2.08 7.13 -16.80
CA LYS A 51 0.97 8.11 -16.81
C LYS A 51 -0.09 7.70 -17.80
N ARG A 52 -0.81 6.63 -17.49
CA ARG A 52 -1.86 6.05 -18.32
C ARG A 52 -3.03 5.53 -17.48
N ASP A 53 -4.14 5.24 -18.15
CA ASP A 53 -5.37 4.69 -17.58
C ASP A 53 -6.02 5.55 -16.48
N TRP A 54 -5.68 5.24 -15.22
CA TRP A 54 -6.24 5.83 -14.01
C TRP A 54 -5.30 6.85 -13.36
N VAL A 55 -4.02 6.79 -13.72
CA VAL A 55 -2.98 7.65 -13.16
C VAL A 55 -3.05 9.03 -13.81
N GLY A 56 -3.33 10.06 -13.02
CA GLY A 56 -3.42 11.44 -13.47
C GLY A 56 -2.15 12.23 -13.22
N GLN A 57 -1.49 12.01 -12.08
CA GLN A 57 -0.25 12.68 -11.71
C GLN A 57 0.80 11.65 -11.29
N ILE A 58 2.06 11.94 -11.61
CA ILE A 58 3.20 11.08 -11.31
C ILE A 58 4.33 11.93 -10.79
N TYR A 59 4.94 11.48 -9.71
CA TYR A 59 6.15 12.05 -9.14
C TYR A 59 7.17 10.94 -8.93
N TYR A 60 8.39 11.11 -9.40
CA TYR A 60 9.42 10.07 -9.35
C TYR A 60 10.82 10.63 -9.07
N SER A 61 11.65 9.77 -8.50
CA SER A 61 13.10 9.90 -8.40
C SER A 61 13.67 8.66 -9.06
N SER A 62 14.39 8.82 -10.16
CA SER A 62 15.03 7.71 -10.88
C SER A 62 16.53 7.70 -10.62
N PHE A 63 17.19 6.61 -11.03
CA PHE A 63 18.65 6.53 -11.03
C PHE A 63 19.13 5.92 -12.34
N ASN A 64 18.77 4.65 -12.57
CA ASN A 64 19.01 3.96 -13.84
C ASN A 64 18.00 2.82 -14.03
N SER A 65 18.03 2.20 -15.22
CA SER A 65 17.12 1.11 -15.57
C SER A 65 17.42 -0.23 -14.86
N LYS A 66 18.46 -0.31 -14.04
CA LYS A 66 18.89 -1.60 -13.42
C LYS A 66 18.69 -1.64 -11.91
N SER A 67 18.57 -0.48 -11.26
CA SER A 67 18.60 -0.38 -9.81
C SER A 67 17.88 0.87 -9.32
N ARG A 68 17.31 0.76 -8.12
CA ARG A 68 16.66 1.87 -7.38
C ARG A 68 15.50 2.49 -8.15
N GLY A 69 15.04 3.64 -7.69
CA GLY A 69 13.98 4.40 -8.33
C GLY A 69 12.67 4.22 -7.61
N ILE A 70 12.01 5.34 -7.34
CA ILE A 70 10.77 5.44 -6.60
C ILE A 70 9.76 6.23 -7.41
N VAL A 71 8.49 5.85 -7.31
CA VAL A 71 7.40 6.60 -7.92
C VAL A 71 6.19 6.70 -7.00
N ILE A 72 5.56 7.87 -7.01
CA ILE A 72 4.24 8.16 -6.44
C ILE A 72 3.27 8.33 -7.60
N LEU A 73 2.23 7.51 -7.65
CA LEU A 73 1.16 7.57 -8.62
C LEU A 73 -0.11 8.09 -7.94
N ILE A 74 -0.71 9.13 -8.51
CA ILE A 74 -1.94 9.72 -7.99
C ILE A 74 -3.06 9.59 -9.02
N HIS A 75 -4.22 9.12 -8.57
CA HIS A 75 -5.40 8.90 -9.39
C HIS A 75 -5.95 10.22 -9.95
N LYS A 76 -6.37 10.21 -11.22
CA LYS A 76 -6.83 11.42 -11.95
C LYS A 76 -8.04 12.14 -11.34
N ASN A 77 -8.89 11.40 -10.64
CA ASN A 77 -10.06 11.97 -9.94
C ASN A 77 -9.75 12.45 -8.51
N LEU A 78 -8.50 12.33 -8.04
CA LEU A 78 -8.14 12.79 -6.71
C LEU A 78 -7.75 14.28 -6.78
N PRO A 79 -8.41 15.19 -6.02
CA PRO A 79 -8.11 16.61 -6.04
C PRO A 79 -6.85 16.89 -5.20
N PHE A 80 -5.70 16.58 -5.78
CA PHE A 80 -4.38 16.88 -5.22
C PHE A 80 -3.72 17.99 -6.03
N THR A 81 -3.32 19.08 -5.38
CA THR A 81 -2.50 20.13 -5.99
C THR A 81 -1.11 20.10 -5.39
N LEU A 82 -0.10 20.09 -6.24
CA LEU A 82 1.29 20.07 -5.82
C LEU A 82 1.76 21.46 -5.40
N ASN A 83 2.50 21.54 -4.28
CA ASN A 83 3.17 22.75 -3.82
C ASN A 83 4.69 22.65 -4.04
N THR A 84 5.34 21.63 -3.48
CA THR A 84 6.79 21.43 -3.61
C THR A 84 7.14 19.96 -3.84
N ILE A 85 8.22 19.73 -4.59
CA ILE A 85 8.82 18.41 -4.79
C ILE A 85 10.29 18.49 -4.38
N VAL A 86 10.71 17.54 -3.56
CA VAL A 86 12.12 17.28 -3.27
C VAL A 86 12.41 15.84 -3.68
N ARG A 87 13.33 15.65 -4.62
CA ARG A 87 13.70 14.33 -5.13
C ARG A 87 15.20 14.15 -5.08
N ASP A 88 15.63 12.94 -4.75
CA ASP A 88 17.03 12.57 -4.82
C ASP A 88 17.48 12.39 -6.28
N THR A 89 18.75 12.66 -6.58
CA THR A 89 19.38 12.32 -7.87
C THR A 89 19.69 10.82 -7.97
N ASP A 90 19.73 10.15 -6.81
CA ASP A 90 20.17 8.77 -6.67
C ASP A 90 19.02 7.74 -6.67
N GLY A 91 17.78 8.16 -6.99
CA GLY A 91 16.61 7.28 -7.08
C GLY A 91 16.10 6.77 -5.74
N ARG A 92 16.41 7.49 -4.67
CA ARG A 92 16.52 6.93 -3.31
C ARG A 92 15.42 7.45 -2.37
N PHE A 93 14.97 8.67 -2.56
CA PHE A 93 13.79 9.21 -1.90
C PHE A 93 13.06 10.24 -2.78
N ILE A 94 11.79 10.44 -2.46
CA ILE A 94 11.00 11.56 -2.96
C ILE A 94 10.03 12.05 -1.87
N LEU A 95 9.95 13.36 -1.74
CA LEU A 95 9.02 14.07 -0.88
C LEU A 95 8.19 15.00 -1.75
N ILE A 96 6.87 14.94 -1.61
CA ILE A 96 5.96 15.90 -2.24
C ILE A 96 5.10 16.53 -1.17
N THR A 97 5.00 17.85 -1.18
CA THR A 97 4.00 18.59 -0.40
C THR A 97 2.93 19.11 -1.33
N GLY A 98 1.68 19.11 -0.87
CA GLY A 98 0.56 19.59 -1.66
C GLY A 98 -0.69 19.75 -0.83
N LEU A 99 -1.77 20.18 -1.47
CA LEU A 99 -3.10 20.25 -0.87
C LEU A 99 -3.93 19.07 -1.36
N LEU A 100 -4.49 18.29 -0.44
CA LEU A 100 -5.44 17.23 -0.72
C LEU A 100 -6.77 17.58 -0.04
N TYR A 101 -7.84 17.78 -0.82
CA TYR A 101 -9.11 18.29 -0.29
C TYR A 101 -8.96 19.60 0.53
N GLY A 102 -8.03 20.47 0.12
CA GLY A 102 -7.75 21.74 0.81
C GLY A 102 -6.87 21.63 2.05
N GLU A 103 -6.51 20.42 2.50
CA GLU A 103 -5.60 20.20 3.63
C GLU A 103 -4.16 20.00 3.13
N GLN A 104 -3.19 20.65 3.77
CA GLN A 104 -1.78 20.45 3.44
C GLN A 104 -1.30 19.07 3.89
N ILE A 105 -0.82 18.28 2.93
CA ILE A 105 -0.27 16.94 3.15
C ILE A 105 1.18 16.87 2.66
N LEU A 106 1.95 16.04 3.35
CA LEU A 106 3.32 15.66 2.97
C LEU A 106 3.34 14.15 2.73
N LEU A 107 3.72 13.75 1.52
CA LEU A 107 3.90 12.37 1.13
C LEU A 107 5.38 12.10 0.90
N GLU A 108 5.93 11.12 1.61
CA GLU A 108 7.34 10.78 1.57
C GLU A 108 7.51 9.29 1.26
N VAL A 109 8.44 8.97 0.38
CA VAL A 109 8.81 7.58 0.08
C VAL A 109 10.33 7.47 0.08
N PHE A 110 10.83 6.53 0.88
CA PHE A 110 12.26 6.24 1.03
C PHE A 110 12.54 4.79 0.65
N MET A 111 13.72 4.56 0.06
CA MET A 111 14.27 3.22 -0.07
C MET A 111 14.69 2.66 1.30
N HIS A 112 14.47 1.36 1.49
CA HIS A 112 14.75 0.67 2.76
C HIS A 112 16.20 0.88 3.26
N GLN A 113 17.18 0.96 2.35
CA GLN A 113 18.59 1.16 2.71
C GLN A 113 18.90 2.55 3.31
N ILE A 114 18.07 3.58 3.10
CA ILE A 114 18.30 4.91 3.69
C ILE A 114 17.90 4.94 5.17
N LEU A 115 16.91 4.12 5.56
CA LEU A 115 16.51 3.97 6.96
C LEU A 115 17.62 3.34 7.82
N LEU A 116 18.67 2.77 7.22
CA LEU A 116 19.81 2.17 7.91
C LEU A 116 20.92 3.19 8.27
N ILE A 117 20.83 4.45 7.82
CA ILE A 117 21.82 5.47 8.18
C ILE A 117 21.39 6.11 9.51
N ASP A 118 22.18 5.85 10.56
CA ASP A 118 21.98 6.29 11.96
C ASP A 118 21.54 7.76 12.13
N CYS A 119 21.91 8.64 11.18
CA CYS A 119 21.55 10.06 11.20
C CYS A 119 20.05 10.31 10.99
N PHE A 120 19.36 9.53 10.13
CA PHE A 120 17.92 9.74 9.90
C PHE A 120 17.09 9.23 11.07
N ILE A 121 17.55 8.17 11.74
CA ILE A 121 16.91 7.62 12.93
C ILE A 121 17.07 8.59 14.12
N GLN A 122 18.26 9.10 14.41
CA GLN A 122 18.44 9.92 15.62
C GLN A 122 17.78 11.30 15.54
N THR A 123 17.81 11.99 14.39
CA THR A 123 17.29 13.38 14.30
C THR A 123 15.77 13.46 14.16
N PHE A 124 15.14 12.48 13.48
CA PHE A 124 13.68 12.47 13.26
C PHE A 124 12.91 11.61 14.28
N TRP A 125 13.54 10.58 14.87
CA TRP A 125 12.84 9.59 15.71
C TRP A 125 12.91 9.85 17.21
N GLN A 126 13.78 10.76 17.67
CA GLN A 126 13.80 11.22 19.07
C GLN A 126 12.83 12.40 19.35
N LYS A 127 12.00 12.81 18.39
CA LYS A 127 10.85 13.68 18.63
C LYS A 127 9.53 12.89 18.60
N PRO A 128 9.21 12.10 19.64
CA PRO A 128 7.86 11.60 19.84
C PRO A 128 7.00 12.82 20.21
N PRO A 129 6.10 13.27 19.32
CA PRO A 129 4.87 12.52 19.06
C PRO A 129 4.36 12.57 17.60
N LEU A 130 5.20 12.91 16.61
CA LEU A 130 4.68 13.37 15.31
C LEU A 130 4.23 12.27 14.34
N CYS A 131 4.86 11.08 14.32
CA CYS A 131 4.54 10.00 13.38
C CYS A 131 4.26 8.66 14.09
N VAL A 132 3.17 8.00 13.73
CA VAL A 132 2.78 6.67 14.23
C VAL A 132 2.98 5.63 13.14
N ARG A 133 3.65 4.53 13.50
CA ARG A 133 3.80 3.35 12.64
C ARG A 133 2.45 2.68 12.50
N ILE A 134 1.96 2.48 11.28
CA ILE A 134 0.60 1.95 11.07
C ILE A 134 0.42 0.51 11.64
N THR A 135 1.50 -0.24 11.87
CA THR A 135 1.44 -1.52 12.62
C THR A 135 0.80 -1.40 14.00
N VAL A 136 0.85 -0.22 14.61
CA VAL A 136 0.21 0.08 15.89
C VAL A 136 -1.31 -0.04 15.80
N CYS A 137 -1.91 0.08 14.60
CA CYS A 137 -3.34 -0.10 14.38
C CYS A 137 -3.79 -1.57 14.46
N ASN A 138 -2.87 -2.55 14.38
CA ASN A 138 -3.15 -4.00 14.51
C ASN A 138 -2.08 -4.71 15.38
N PRO A 139 -2.00 -4.41 16.69
CA PRO A 139 -0.90 -4.86 17.55
C PRO A 139 -0.92 -6.37 17.85
N HIS A 140 -2.05 -7.05 17.60
CA HIS A 140 -2.24 -8.47 17.88
C HIS A 140 -2.03 -9.39 16.67
N VAL A 141 -1.83 -8.84 15.47
CA VAL A 141 -1.72 -9.62 14.23
C VAL A 141 -0.24 -9.76 13.82
N LYS A 142 0.27 -11.00 13.79
CA LYS A 142 1.64 -11.34 13.37
C LYS A 142 1.68 -11.59 11.86
N ASP A 143 1.65 -10.52 11.07
CA ASP A 143 1.76 -10.59 9.60
C ASP A 143 3.16 -10.19 9.13
N PHE A 144 3.64 -10.89 8.09
CA PHE A 144 4.94 -10.68 7.46
C PHE A 144 4.78 -10.08 6.05
N ILE A 145 5.73 -9.26 5.63
CA ILE A 145 5.64 -8.51 4.36
C ILE A 145 6.64 -9.00 3.32
N PHE A 146 7.72 -9.66 3.73
CA PHE A 146 8.73 -10.14 2.78
C PHE A 146 9.18 -11.55 3.11
N PHE A 147 9.40 -12.34 2.06
CA PHE A 147 9.95 -13.69 2.17
C PHE A 147 11.32 -13.79 1.50
N SER A 148 12.34 -14.09 2.30
CA SER A 148 13.70 -14.34 1.84
C SER A 148 13.81 -15.77 1.30
N HIS A 149 13.86 -15.91 -0.03
CA HIS A 149 14.07 -17.22 -0.67
C HIS A 149 15.38 -17.90 -0.25
N PRO A 150 16.54 -17.21 -0.18
CA PRO A 150 17.80 -17.88 0.20
C PRO A 150 17.85 -18.34 1.66
N HIS A 151 17.04 -17.75 2.53
CA HIS A 151 17.07 -18.00 3.97
C HIS A 151 15.79 -18.63 4.50
N PHE A 152 14.82 -18.93 3.62
CA PHE A 152 13.48 -19.42 3.94
C PHE A 152 12.89 -18.73 5.17
N SER A 153 12.95 -17.40 5.19
CA SER A 153 12.60 -16.60 6.37
C SER A 153 11.68 -15.45 6.03
N PHE A 154 10.74 -15.17 6.94
CA PHE A 154 9.76 -14.12 6.82
C PHE A 154 10.19 -12.88 7.60
N SER A 155 10.17 -11.72 6.94
CA SER A 155 10.55 -10.42 7.51
C SER A 155 9.42 -9.41 7.43
N ARG A 156 9.56 -8.35 8.23
CA ARG A 156 8.76 -7.14 8.11
C ARG A 156 9.68 -5.93 7.91
N ILE A 157 9.94 -5.60 6.65
CA ILE A 157 10.89 -4.56 6.25
C ILE A 157 10.23 -3.32 5.64
N ASP A 158 8.97 -3.44 5.19
CA ASP A 158 8.22 -2.30 4.66
C ASP A 158 7.34 -1.67 5.75
N TYR A 159 7.49 -0.37 5.92
CA TYR A 159 6.77 0.42 6.91
C TYR A 159 6.08 1.60 6.24
N MET A 160 4.88 1.92 6.72
CA MET A 160 4.20 3.15 6.38
C MET A 160 3.92 3.89 7.71
N PHE A 161 4.20 5.19 7.69
CA PHE A 161 4.08 6.08 8.84
C PHE A 161 3.07 7.17 8.52
N VAL A 162 2.32 7.58 9.54
CA VAL A 162 1.25 8.56 9.41
C VAL A 162 1.40 9.56 10.54
N SER A 163 1.19 10.85 10.27
CA SER A 163 1.25 11.84 11.33
C SER A 163 0.11 11.68 12.33
N ARG A 164 0.30 12.13 13.57
CA ARG A 164 -0.75 12.01 14.60
C ARG A 164 -2.06 12.72 14.23
N SER A 165 -2.00 13.76 13.40
CA SER A 165 -3.15 14.56 12.93
C SER A 165 -4.05 13.86 11.90
N VAL A 166 -3.59 12.77 11.29
CA VAL A 166 -4.36 11.94 10.34
C VAL A 166 -4.61 10.53 10.86
N LEU A 167 -4.09 10.19 12.04
CA LEU A 167 -4.16 8.85 12.62
C LEU A 167 -5.61 8.44 12.96
N ASP A 168 -6.40 9.38 13.47
CA ASP A 168 -7.83 9.21 13.78
C ASP A 168 -8.68 8.92 12.53
N ARG A 169 -8.27 9.46 11.38
CA ARG A 169 -8.90 9.25 10.06
C ARG A 169 -8.36 8.04 9.32
N THR A 170 -7.29 7.43 9.81
CA THR A 170 -6.67 6.26 9.20
C THR A 170 -7.48 5.02 9.54
N ARG A 171 -8.07 4.40 8.52
CA ARG A 171 -8.89 3.18 8.63
C ARG A 171 -8.18 1.98 8.06
N GLY A 172 -7.84 1.06 8.95
CA GLY A 172 -7.37 -0.28 8.62
C GLY A 172 -6.03 -0.29 7.91
N CYS A 173 -5.20 -1.26 8.28
CA CYS A 173 -3.98 -1.56 7.55
C CYS A 173 -4.00 -3.03 7.19
N LEU A 174 -3.98 -3.32 5.89
CA LEU A 174 -4.02 -4.69 5.39
C LEU A 174 -2.72 -4.96 4.64
N ILE A 175 -2.04 -6.02 5.04
CA ILE A 175 -0.97 -6.61 4.23
C ILE A 175 -1.67 -7.50 3.21
N ASN A 176 -1.52 -7.16 1.94
CA ASN A 176 -2.14 -7.91 0.85
C ASN A 176 -1.24 -9.07 0.45
N THR A 177 -1.80 -10.04 -0.26
CA THR A 177 -1.06 -11.23 -0.73
C THR A 177 0.09 -10.86 -1.68
N CYS A 178 1.15 -11.67 -1.64
CA CYS A 178 2.39 -11.44 -2.36
C CYS A 178 2.28 -11.91 -3.82
N ALA A 179 1.60 -11.14 -4.68
CA ALA A 179 1.27 -11.58 -6.04
C ALA A 179 2.30 -11.20 -7.13
N PHE A 180 3.12 -10.16 -6.91
CA PHE A 180 3.91 -9.52 -7.98
C PHE A 180 5.41 -9.37 -7.71
N SER A 181 5.83 -9.61 -6.47
CA SER A 181 7.20 -9.39 -5.98
C SER A 181 7.50 -10.42 -4.89
N ASP A 182 8.68 -10.39 -4.29
CA ASP A 182 9.00 -11.05 -3.02
C ASP A 182 8.54 -10.21 -1.80
N HIS A 183 7.95 -9.05 -2.06
CA HIS A 183 7.29 -8.17 -1.09
C HIS A 183 5.77 -8.15 -1.28
N SER A 184 5.05 -8.36 -0.19
CA SER A 184 3.63 -8.09 -0.04
C SER A 184 3.37 -6.58 -0.06
N SER A 185 2.26 -6.16 -0.66
CA SER A 185 1.87 -4.75 -0.60
C SER A 185 1.18 -4.43 0.72
N VAL A 186 1.36 -3.20 1.21
CA VAL A 186 0.64 -2.70 2.38
C VAL A 186 -0.38 -1.67 1.92
N SER A 187 -1.64 -1.87 2.28
CA SER A 187 -2.72 -0.94 1.97
C SER A 187 -3.29 -0.30 3.22
N MET A 188 -3.64 0.98 3.09
CA MET A 188 -4.21 1.79 4.14
C MET A 188 -5.37 2.61 3.58
N GLY A 189 -6.46 2.73 4.33
CA GLY A 189 -7.52 3.68 4.05
C GLY A 189 -7.30 4.99 4.82
N LEU A 190 -7.44 6.12 4.17
CA LEU A 190 -7.50 7.44 4.80
C LEU A 190 -8.86 8.08 4.51
N LEU A 191 -9.60 8.39 5.57
CA LEU A 191 -10.81 9.19 5.42
C LEU A 191 -10.44 10.62 5.04
N PRO A 192 -11.12 11.22 4.04
CA PRO A 192 -10.94 12.64 3.77
C PRO A 192 -11.31 13.47 5.00
N PRO A 193 -10.68 14.63 5.22
CA PRO A 193 -11.17 15.60 6.21
C PRO A 193 -12.65 15.90 5.92
N TYR A 194 -13.50 15.87 6.95
CA TYR A 194 -14.90 16.33 6.86
C TYR A 194 -14.89 17.78 6.29
N TYR A 195 -15.58 18.24 5.22
CA TYR A 195 -16.52 17.71 4.22
C TYR A 195 -16.54 18.66 2.98
N ASP A 196 -16.89 18.17 1.77
CA ASP A 196 -17.94 18.80 0.93
C ASP A 196 -18.86 17.69 0.36
N PRO A 197 -20.14 17.59 0.80
CA PRO A 197 -21.09 16.55 0.40
C PRO A 197 -21.72 16.72 -1.00
N LEU A 198 -21.38 17.74 -1.79
CA LEU A 198 -22.26 18.20 -2.88
C LEU A 198 -22.20 17.46 -4.23
N SER A 199 -21.26 16.54 -4.49
CA SER A 199 -21.29 15.81 -5.78
C SER A 199 -22.06 14.48 -5.70
N ARG A 200 -23.39 14.54 -5.88
CA ARG A 200 -24.30 13.38 -6.01
C ARG A 200 -24.67 13.04 -7.47
N HIS A 201 -23.74 13.18 -8.41
CA HIS A 201 -24.01 12.83 -9.81
C HIS A 201 -23.59 11.39 -10.10
N TRP A 202 -24.58 10.53 -10.34
CA TRP A 202 -24.33 9.20 -10.90
C TRP A 202 -23.85 9.34 -12.33
N ARG A 203 -22.78 8.62 -12.66
CA ARG A 203 -22.25 8.48 -14.01
C ARG A 203 -22.26 7.02 -14.39
N LEU A 204 -22.80 6.73 -15.57
CA LEU A 204 -22.77 5.39 -16.15
C LEU A 204 -21.32 4.98 -16.41
N ASN A 205 -20.93 3.78 -15.98
CA ASN A 205 -19.69 3.16 -16.43
C ASN A 205 -19.90 2.67 -17.87
N PRO A 206 -19.08 3.07 -18.87
CA PRO A 206 -19.31 2.68 -20.26
C PRO A 206 -18.90 1.23 -20.57
N ALA A 207 -18.09 0.57 -19.72
CA ALA A 207 -17.59 -0.78 -20.00
C ALA A 207 -18.66 -1.85 -20.27
N PRO A 208 -19.83 -1.88 -19.58
CA PRO A 208 -20.90 -2.84 -19.88
C PRO A 208 -21.55 -2.63 -21.25
N LEU A 209 -21.45 -1.43 -21.86
CA LEU A 209 -22.02 -1.18 -23.19
C LEU A 209 -21.31 -1.96 -24.30
N SER A 210 -20.12 -2.50 -24.03
CA SER A 210 -19.39 -3.39 -24.94
C SER A 210 -19.86 -4.85 -24.84
N ASP A 211 -20.74 -5.20 -23.90
CA ASP A 211 -21.25 -6.55 -23.68
C ASP A 211 -22.60 -6.75 -24.39
N PRO A 212 -22.69 -7.65 -25.38
CA PRO A 212 -23.92 -7.87 -26.14
C PRO A 212 -25.11 -8.30 -25.27
N GLU A 213 -24.88 -9.06 -24.19
CA GLU A 213 -25.95 -9.46 -23.26
C GLU A 213 -26.54 -8.27 -22.52
N PHE A 214 -25.69 -7.30 -22.15
CA PHE A 214 -26.11 -6.11 -21.43
C PHE A 214 -26.91 -5.16 -22.32
N VAL A 215 -26.48 -4.98 -23.56
CA VAL A 215 -27.19 -4.15 -24.55
C VAL A 215 -28.58 -4.72 -24.80
N LYS A 216 -28.67 -6.03 -25.07
CA LYS A 216 -29.96 -6.72 -25.26
C LYS A 216 -30.87 -6.62 -24.03
N TYR A 217 -30.31 -6.74 -22.83
CA TYR A 217 -31.07 -6.53 -21.59
C TYR A 217 -31.64 -5.11 -21.50
N LEU A 218 -30.83 -4.09 -21.82
CA LEU A 218 -31.25 -2.69 -21.79
C LEU A 218 -32.36 -2.40 -22.81
N GLU A 219 -32.25 -2.93 -24.02
CA GLU A 219 -33.27 -2.81 -25.07
C GLU A 219 -34.61 -3.38 -24.58
N ASN A 220 -34.61 -4.60 -24.04
CA ASN A 220 -35.81 -5.23 -23.48
C ASN A 220 -36.43 -4.41 -22.33
N GLN A 221 -35.60 -3.80 -21.47
CA GLN A 221 -36.08 -2.95 -20.38
C GLN A 221 -36.67 -1.65 -20.90
N TRP A 222 -36.12 -1.08 -21.97
CA TRP A 222 -36.65 0.12 -22.60
C TRP A 222 -38.01 -0.15 -23.28
N GLU A 223 -38.14 -1.24 -24.02
CA GLU A 223 -39.41 -1.65 -24.64
C GLU A 223 -40.50 -1.91 -23.60
N LEU A 224 -40.15 -2.58 -22.49
CA LEU A 224 -41.05 -2.78 -21.36
C LEU A 224 -41.50 -1.43 -20.76
N PHE A 225 -40.59 -0.47 -20.63
CA PHE A 225 -40.90 0.85 -20.11
C PHE A 225 -41.89 1.60 -21.02
N LEU A 226 -41.62 1.64 -22.32
CA LEU A 226 -42.47 2.33 -23.29
C LEU A 226 -43.87 1.70 -23.35
N SER A 227 -43.96 0.37 -23.47
CA SER A 227 -45.25 -0.33 -23.55
C SER A 227 -46.15 -0.13 -22.33
N THR A 228 -45.57 0.19 -21.17
CA THR A 228 -46.31 0.40 -19.92
C THR A 228 -46.68 1.88 -19.68
N ASN A 229 -45.89 2.83 -20.20
CA ASN A 229 -45.97 4.24 -19.79
C ASN A 229 -46.33 5.21 -20.94
N GLU A 230 -46.37 4.75 -22.19
CA GLU A 230 -46.92 5.52 -23.32
C GLU A 230 -48.45 5.59 -23.23
N LEU A 231 -48.95 6.49 -22.39
CA LEU A 231 -50.37 6.76 -22.21
C LEU A 231 -50.77 8.08 -22.89
N PRO A 232 -52.00 8.17 -23.46
CA PRO A 232 -52.50 9.41 -24.03
C PRO A 232 -52.61 10.48 -22.94
N GLY A 233 -51.83 11.55 -23.07
CA GLY A 233 -51.78 12.68 -22.13
C GLY A 233 -50.45 12.89 -21.41
N VAL A 234 -49.47 11.98 -21.54
CA VAL A 234 -48.13 12.16 -20.96
C VAL A 234 -47.22 12.91 -21.95
N SER A 235 -46.55 13.97 -21.47
CA SER A 235 -45.59 14.71 -22.30
C SER A 235 -44.32 13.89 -22.56
N ALA A 236 -43.74 14.01 -23.75
CA ALA A 236 -42.48 13.32 -24.10
C ALA A 236 -41.32 13.66 -23.15
N SER A 237 -41.30 14.88 -22.58
CA SER A 237 -40.30 15.28 -21.59
C SER A 237 -40.45 14.51 -20.29
N THR A 238 -41.67 14.37 -19.78
CA THR A 238 -41.96 13.57 -18.58
C THR A 238 -41.61 12.10 -18.81
N LEU A 239 -41.99 11.55 -19.97
CA LEU A 239 -41.68 10.17 -20.35
C LEU A 239 -40.17 9.92 -20.36
N TRP A 240 -39.38 10.85 -20.90
CA TRP A 240 -37.92 10.76 -20.96
C TRP A 240 -37.26 10.84 -19.58
N GLU A 241 -37.68 11.77 -18.71
CA GLU A 241 -37.11 11.88 -17.36
C GLU A 241 -37.37 10.64 -16.51
N VAL A 242 -38.60 10.11 -16.57
CA VAL A 242 -38.97 8.87 -15.86
C VAL A 242 -38.23 7.67 -16.45
N GLY A 243 -38.13 7.59 -17.79
CA GLY A 243 -37.40 6.54 -18.48
C GLY A 243 -35.92 6.48 -18.11
N LYS A 244 -35.24 7.64 -18.00
CA LYS A 244 -33.85 7.72 -17.53
C LYS A 244 -33.69 7.19 -16.10
N ALA A 245 -34.61 7.52 -15.20
CA ALA A 245 -34.58 7.06 -13.82
C ALA A 245 -34.80 5.53 -13.73
N PHE A 246 -35.75 5.00 -14.49
CA PHE A 246 -36.02 3.57 -14.61
C PHE A 246 -34.81 2.80 -15.14
N LEU A 247 -34.28 3.20 -16.31
CA LEU A 247 -33.10 2.58 -16.91
C LEU A 247 -31.90 2.61 -15.97
N ARG A 248 -31.69 3.72 -15.25
CA ARG A 248 -30.63 3.81 -14.24
C ARG A 248 -30.80 2.77 -13.14
N GLY A 249 -32.03 2.54 -12.66
CA GLY A 249 -32.35 1.47 -11.71
C GLY A 249 -32.00 0.09 -12.25
N SER A 250 -32.43 -0.21 -13.47
CA SER A 250 -32.17 -1.49 -14.15
C SER A 250 -30.68 -1.76 -14.36
N ILE A 251 -29.92 -0.74 -14.78
CA ILE A 251 -28.46 -0.84 -14.95
C ILE A 251 -27.77 -1.14 -13.61
N ILE A 252 -28.17 -0.46 -12.53
CA ILE A 252 -27.61 -0.68 -11.19
C ILE A 252 -27.90 -2.10 -10.73
N ALA A 253 -29.13 -2.59 -10.91
CA ALA A 253 -29.52 -3.94 -10.53
C ALA A 253 -28.72 -5.01 -11.29
N PHE A 254 -28.65 -4.90 -12.62
CA PHE A 254 -27.93 -5.84 -13.48
C PHE A 254 -26.43 -5.89 -13.17
N THR A 255 -25.79 -4.72 -13.08
CA THR A 255 -24.35 -4.63 -12.78
C THR A 255 -24.00 -5.11 -11.38
N SER A 256 -24.87 -4.86 -10.39
CA SER A 256 -24.74 -5.38 -9.03
C SER A 256 -24.82 -6.91 -8.99
N ALA A 257 -25.82 -7.49 -9.68
CA ALA A 257 -26.01 -8.93 -9.76
C ALA A 257 -24.83 -9.63 -10.46
N LYS A 258 -24.39 -9.12 -11.62
CA LYS A 258 -23.25 -9.67 -12.37
C LYS A 258 -21.95 -9.59 -11.57
N LYS A 259 -21.77 -8.52 -10.79
CA LYS A 259 -20.58 -8.33 -9.93
C LYS A 259 -20.58 -9.23 -8.69
N LYS A 260 -21.75 -9.60 -8.17
CA LYS A 260 -21.89 -10.45 -6.97
C LYS A 260 -21.24 -11.82 -7.17
N SER A 261 -21.43 -12.48 -8.31
CA SER A 261 -20.89 -13.82 -8.56
C SER A 261 -19.36 -13.84 -8.71
N THR A 262 -18.78 -12.87 -9.42
CA THR A 262 -17.32 -12.72 -9.57
C THR A 262 -16.67 -12.35 -8.24
N LEU A 263 -17.29 -11.46 -7.47
CA LEU A 263 -16.79 -11.03 -6.17
C LEU A 263 -16.79 -12.18 -5.16
N THR A 264 -17.84 -13.01 -5.13
CA THR A 264 -17.89 -14.19 -4.26
C THR A 264 -16.79 -15.19 -4.60
N LYS A 265 -16.57 -15.50 -5.89
CA LYS A 265 -15.49 -16.39 -6.32
C LYS A 265 -14.10 -15.85 -5.93
N GLN A 266 -13.89 -14.54 -6.10
CA GLN A 266 -12.65 -13.89 -5.72
C GLN A 266 -12.41 -13.91 -4.20
N LEU A 267 -13.44 -13.61 -3.39
CA LEU A 267 -13.32 -13.62 -1.93
C LEU A 267 -13.06 -15.01 -1.35
N VAL A 268 -13.59 -16.06 -1.99
CA VAL A 268 -13.29 -17.45 -1.63
C VAL A 268 -11.82 -17.77 -1.89
N LEU A 269 -11.33 -17.49 -3.11
CA LEU A 269 -9.92 -17.74 -3.46
C LEU A 269 -8.95 -16.92 -2.61
N GLU A 270 -9.27 -15.66 -2.29
CA GLU A 270 -8.45 -14.83 -1.39
C GLU A 270 -8.41 -15.41 0.03
N ARG A 271 -9.53 -15.93 0.54
CA ARG A 271 -9.56 -16.64 1.82
C ARG A 271 -8.73 -17.91 1.79
N ASP A 272 -8.81 -18.68 0.72
CA ASP A 272 -8.05 -19.93 0.56
C ASP A 272 -6.55 -19.66 0.54
N ILE A 273 -6.10 -18.64 -0.22
CA ILE A 273 -4.71 -18.19 -0.23
C ILE A 273 -4.29 -17.73 1.16
N THR A 274 -5.09 -16.90 1.84
CA THR A 274 -4.76 -16.40 3.18
C THR A 274 -4.68 -17.54 4.21
N ASN A 275 -5.52 -18.57 4.08
CA ASN A 275 -5.50 -19.74 4.96
C ASN A 275 -4.26 -20.60 4.71
N LEU A 276 -3.93 -20.88 3.45
CA LEU A 276 -2.71 -21.62 3.07
C LEU A 276 -1.45 -20.87 3.50
N GLU A 277 -1.39 -19.55 3.31
CA GLU A 277 -0.28 -18.71 3.80
C GLU A 277 -0.17 -18.76 5.34
N ARG A 278 -1.30 -18.79 6.06
CA ARG A 278 -1.31 -18.95 7.53
C ARG A 278 -0.83 -20.33 7.98
N GLU A 279 -1.23 -21.40 7.31
CA GLU A 279 -0.78 -22.77 7.60
C GLU A 279 0.73 -22.89 7.41
N VAL A 280 1.25 -22.38 6.29
CA VAL A 280 2.70 -22.31 6.04
C VAL A 280 3.39 -21.42 7.07
N SER A 281 2.82 -20.27 7.43
CA SER A 281 3.42 -19.38 8.44
C SER A 281 3.45 -20.02 9.84
N ALA A 282 2.40 -20.74 10.25
CA ALA A 282 2.29 -21.31 11.59
C ALA A 282 3.34 -22.41 11.85
N ASP A 283 3.56 -23.30 10.88
CA ASP A 283 4.54 -24.39 10.98
C ASP A 283 6.01 -23.88 10.96
N THR A 284 6.21 -22.69 10.38
CA THR A 284 7.55 -22.13 10.11
C THR A 284 8.03 -21.12 11.18
N THR A 285 7.14 -20.53 12.00
CA THR A 285 7.45 -19.31 12.77
C THR A 285 8.40 -19.49 13.96
N GLU A 286 8.34 -20.58 14.72
CA GLU A 286 9.21 -20.76 15.90
C GLU A 286 10.50 -21.53 15.54
N LEU A 287 10.38 -22.55 14.69
CA LEU A 287 11.51 -23.39 14.27
C LEU A 287 12.48 -22.63 13.35
N TYR A 288 12.01 -21.82 12.39
CA TYR A 288 12.92 -21.16 11.43
C TYR A 288 13.50 -19.85 11.98
N ARG A 289 12.74 -19.14 12.83
CA ARG A 289 13.16 -17.82 13.34
C ARG A 289 14.38 -17.93 14.25
N TYR A 290 14.40 -18.83 15.23
CA TYR A 290 15.54 -18.98 16.13
C TYR A 290 16.64 -19.91 15.58
N LYS A 291 16.28 -21.10 15.07
CA LYS A 291 17.26 -22.14 14.69
C LYS A 291 18.00 -21.84 13.39
N LEU A 292 17.37 -21.20 12.40
CA LEU A 292 17.98 -20.94 11.09
C LEU A 292 18.50 -19.50 10.93
N ASN A 293 17.85 -18.50 11.52
CA ASN A 293 18.30 -17.11 11.39
C ASN A 293 19.24 -16.67 12.54
N PHE A 294 18.87 -16.91 13.81
CA PHE A 294 19.68 -16.44 14.95
C PHE A 294 20.84 -17.38 15.31
N LYS A 295 20.60 -18.69 15.40
CA LYS A 295 21.61 -19.66 15.86
C LYS A 295 22.94 -19.62 15.09
N PRO A 296 22.97 -19.64 13.73
CA PRO A 296 24.23 -19.60 13.00
C PRO A 296 24.91 -18.23 13.10
N ILE A 297 24.14 -17.13 13.11
CA ILE A 297 24.66 -15.77 13.25
C ILE A 297 25.29 -15.57 14.63
N VAL A 298 24.61 -15.99 15.69
CA VAL A 298 25.12 -15.92 17.07
C VAL A 298 26.36 -16.80 17.24
N ALA A 299 26.38 -17.99 16.64
CA ALA A 299 27.57 -18.86 16.66
C ALA A 299 28.76 -18.23 15.93
N SER A 300 28.55 -17.63 14.74
CA SER A 300 29.58 -16.90 14.00
C SER A 300 30.10 -15.70 14.78
N ILE A 301 29.20 -14.90 15.37
CA ILE A 301 29.58 -13.75 16.21
C ILE A 301 30.38 -14.20 17.41
N LYS A 302 29.99 -15.30 18.08
CA LYS A 302 30.74 -15.87 19.20
C LYS A 302 32.15 -16.29 18.78
N ASN A 303 32.30 -16.95 17.63
CA ASN A 303 33.61 -17.35 17.10
C ASN A 303 34.48 -16.13 16.74
N ASP A 304 33.90 -15.11 16.11
CA ASP A 304 34.61 -13.87 15.77
C ASP A 304 35.04 -13.09 17.02
N LEU A 305 34.16 -12.98 18.02
CA LEU A 305 34.48 -12.35 19.31
C LEU A 305 35.59 -13.10 20.04
N ASN A 306 35.56 -14.43 20.05
CA ASN A 306 36.63 -15.25 20.61
C ASN A 306 37.96 -15.02 19.87
N ARG A 307 37.94 -14.93 18.53
CA ARG A 307 39.14 -14.65 17.72
C ARG A 307 39.69 -13.24 17.94
N TRP A 308 38.84 -12.26 18.25
CA TRP A 308 39.25 -10.88 18.49
C TRP A 308 39.62 -10.60 19.94
N PHE A 309 39.27 -11.51 20.86
CA PHE A 309 39.55 -11.37 22.28
C PHE A 309 41.05 -11.15 22.54
N ASP A 310 41.90 -11.92 21.86
CA ASP A 310 43.36 -11.92 22.00
C ASP A 310 44.06 -10.80 21.23
N ARG A 311 43.33 -9.98 20.46
CA ARG A 311 43.96 -8.89 19.71
C ARG A 311 44.32 -7.72 20.65
N PRO A 312 45.52 -7.13 20.52
CA PRO A 312 45.95 -5.97 21.29
C PRO A 312 45.28 -4.70 20.74
N LEU A 313 43.97 -4.59 20.93
CA LEU A 313 43.14 -3.45 20.56
C LEU A 313 42.78 -2.66 21.80
N SER A 314 42.80 -1.33 21.67
CA SER A 314 42.29 -0.43 22.70
C SER A 314 40.80 -0.69 22.95
N TRP A 315 40.33 -0.29 24.13
CA TRP A 315 38.91 -0.36 24.51
C TRP A 315 37.98 0.26 23.43
N MET A 316 38.33 1.43 22.90
CA MET A 316 37.58 2.11 21.83
C MET A 316 37.65 1.37 20.48
N GLY A 317 38.81 0.76 20.19
CA GLY A 317 38.97 -0.10 19.02
C GLY A 317 38.05 -1.32 19.09
N ARG A 318 37.91 -1.93 20.28
CA ARG A 318 37.00 -3.07 20.50
C ARG A 318 35.54 -2.68 20.28
N ILE A 319 35.09 -1.53 20.81
CA ILE A 319 33.72 -1.03 20.58
C ILE A 319 33.46 -0.79 19.09
N SER A 320 34.37 -0.13 18.41
CA SER A 320 34.22 0.20 16.98
C SER A 320 34.16 -1.08 16.14
N LEU A 321 34.98 -2.06 16.48
CA LEU A 321 35.02 -3.35 15.78
C LEU A 321 33.73 -4.16 16.00
N ILE A 322 33.16 -4.14 17.21
CA ILE A 322 31.83 -4.71 17.50
C ILE A 322 30.76 -3.96 16.71
N LYS A 323 30.75 -2.63 16.73
CA LYS A 323 29.77 -1.83 15.98
C LYS A 323 29.84 -2.08 14.48
N MET A 324 31.03 -2.22 13.90
CA MET A 324 31.18 -2.41 12.46
C MET A 324 30.90 -3.84 11.99
N ASN A 325 31.09 -4.86 12.83
CA ASN A 325 30.95 -6.25 12.40
C ASN A 325 29.73 -6.99 12.99
N VAL A 326 29.36 -6.67 14.23
CA VAL A 326 28.28 -7.37 14.95
C VAL A 326 26.95 -6.68 14.69
N LEU A 327 26.91 -5.35 14.76
CA LEU A 327 25.67 -4.58 14.60
C LEU A 327 24.97 -4.83 13.25
N PRO A 328 25.66 -4.82 12.08
CA PRO A 328 24.98 -5.05 10.79
C PRO A 328 24.39 -6.46 10.68
N ARG A 329 25.02 -7.45 11.32
CA ARG A 329 24.58 -8.87 11.30
C ARG A 329 23.39 -9.13 12.21
N ILE A 330 23.25 -8.37 13.30
CA ILE A 330 22.15 -8.52 14.27
C ILE A 330 20.96 -7.61 13.94
N LEU A 331 21.19 -6.44 13.33
CA LEU A 331 20.17 -5.42 13.09
C LEU A 331 19.02 -5.95 12.22
N TYR A 332 19.35 -6.64 11.12
CA TYR A 332 18.35 -7.23 10.24
C TYR A 332 17.48 -8.27 10.98
N PRO A 333 18.04 -9.30 11.65
CA PRO A 333 17.25 -10.24 12.47
C PRO A 333 16.39 -9.60 13.56
N ILE A 334 16.88 -8.56 14.25
CA ILE A 334 16.11 -7.85 15.29
C ILE A 334 14.92 -7.09 14.68
N GLN A 335 15.07 -6.52 13.48
CA GLN A 335 13.96 -5.86 12.78
C GLN A 335 12.85 -6.84 12.35
N MET A 336 13.14 -8.14 12.27
CA MET A 336 12.16 -9.22 12.08
C MET A 336 11.36 -9.52 13.36
N LEU A 337 11.81 -9.03 14.52
CA LEU A 337 11.15 -9.30 15.79
C LEU A 337 9.90 -8.43 15.94
N ALA A 338 8.75 -9.07 16.00
CA ALA A 338 7.50 -8.41 16.39
C ALA A 338 7.66 -7.74 17.76
N LEU A 339 7.69 -6.40 17.77
CA LEU A 339 7.70 -5.60 19.00
C LEU A 339 6.29 -5.62 19.60
N SER A 340 6.10 -6.36 20.69
CA SER A 340 4.92 -6.17 21.53
C SER A 340 5.10 -4.88 22.33
N VAL A 341 4.57 -3.78 21.83
CA VAL A 341 4.49 -2.55 22.65
C VAL A 341 3.39 -2.78 23.67
N ARG A 342 3.78 -3.02 24.92
CA ARG A 342 2.85 -2.96 26.06
C ARG A 342 2.44 -1.51 26.18
N LEU A 343 1.25 -1.14 25.69
CA LEU A 343 0.69 0.19 25.92
C LEU A 343 0.66 0.40 27.43
N ARG A 344 1.56 1.25 27.92
CA ARG A 344 1.49 1.75 29.29
C ARG A 344 0.22 2.59 29.30
N ARG A 345 -0.84 2.08 29.93
CA ARG A 345 -1.98 2.91 30.29
C ARG A 345 -1.42 3.94 31.25
N ASP A 346 -1.29 5.19 30.79
CA ASP A 346 -1.04 6.30 31.69
C ASP A 346 -2.26 6.39 32.61
N SER A 347 -2.07 5.90 33.84
CA SER A 347 -3.00 6.07 34.93
C SER A 347 -2.85 7.49 35.47
N GLU A 348 -3.44 8.45 34.76
CA GLU A 348 -3.70 9.80 35.26
C GLU A 348 -5.17 10.12 35.03
N SER A 349 -6.01 9.62 35.93
CA SER A 349 -7.36 10.07 36.21
C SER A 349 -7.81 9.31 37.45
N ASP A 350 -7.27 9.70 38.59
CA ASP A 350 -7.90 9.57 39.92
C ASP A 350 -6.91 10.12 40.94
N ARG A 351 -6.87 11.46 41.04
CA ARG A 351 -6.47 12.22 42.24
C ARG A 351 -6.75 13.72 42.02
N HIS A 352 -8.02 14.09 42.11
CA HIS A 352 -8.61 15.07 43.03
C HIS A 352 -9.95 15.58 42.51
#